data_AF-A0A1V5R6Q0-F1
#
_entry.id   AF-A0A1V5R6Q0-F1
#
_cell.length_a   1.000
_cell.length_b   1.000
_cell.length_c   1.000
_cell.angle_alpha   90.00
_cell.angle_beta   90.00
_cell.angle_gamma   90.00
#
_symmetry.space_group_name_H-M   'P 1'
#
loop_
_entity.id
_entity.type
_entity.pdbx_description
1 polymer ?
#
loop_
_entity_poly.entity_id
_entity_poly.type
_entity_poly.pdbx_seq_one_letter_code
_entity_poly.pdbx_strand_id
1 'polypeptide(L)'
;MFGAGAALSNSLLAEFKPFGMTLFDLYDFSSSNILMPFGGLFICLFAGWRWGIGEVRRALTNDGALRNERVVHFFFGVVKFLTPVLVFIVLLNGLGIIKL
;
A
#
# COMPACT_ATOMS: atom_id res chain seq x y z
N MET A 1 -16.93 -13.66 -12.88
CA MET A 1 -16.95 -13.29 -14.32
C MET A 1 -15.69 -12.57 -14.80
N PHE A 2 -15.04 -11.69 -14.01
CA PHE A 2 -13.78 -11.04 -14.44
C PHE A 2 -12.57 -11.98 -14.61
N GLY A 3 -12.47 -13.06 -13.83
CA GLY A 3 -11.38 -14.04 -13.95
C GLY A 3 -11.40 -14.89 -15.24
N ALA A 4 -12.55 -15.03 -15.90
CA ALA A 4 -12.64 -15.78 -17.16
C ALA A 4 -11.98 -15.02 -18.33
N GLY A 5 -12.10 -13.68 -18.36
CA GLY A 5 -11.40 -12.84 -19.34
C GLY A 5 -9.87 -12.81 -19.13
N ALA A 6 -9.42 -12.85 -17.88
CA ALA A 6 -8.01 -12.98 -17.52
C ALA A 6 -7.39 -14.31 -17.99
N ALA A 7 -8.10 -15.42 -17.76
CA ALA A 7 -7.67 -16.76 -18.21
C ALA A 7 -7.65 -16.86 -19.74
N LEU A 8 -8.60 -16.23 -20.43
CA LEU A 8 -8.67 -16.24 -21.90
C LEU A 8 -7.62 -15.30 -22.55
N SER A 9 -7.18 -14.25 -21.86
CA SER A 9 -6.11 -13.35 -22.35
C SER A 9 -4.72 -14.00 -22.41
N ASN A 10 -4.51 -15.08 -21.64
CA ASN A 10 -3.31 -15.91 -21.73
C ASN A 10 -3.34 -16.90 -22.92
N SER A 11 -4.44 -16.97 -23.69
CA SER A 11 -4.60 -17.91 -24.81
C SER A 11 -5.25 -17.28 -26.05
N LEU A 12 -6.58 -17.11 -26.10
CA LEU A 12 -7.31 -16.65 -27.30
C LEU A 12 -7.34 -15.12 -27.49
N LEU A 13 -7.16 -14.34 -26.42
CA LEU A 13 -7.13 -12.86 -26.46
C LEU A 13 -5.72 -12.29 -26.39
N ALA A 14 -4.68 -13.13 -26.52
CA ALA A 14 -3.27 -12.75 -26.42
C ALA A 14 -2.81 -11.80 -27.55
N GLU A 15 -3.50 -11.78 -28.70
CA GLU A 15 -3.24 -10.87 -29.82
C GLU A 15 -3.90 -9.49 -29.66
N PHE A 16 -4.92 -9.35 -28.80
CA PHE A 16 -5.60 -8.07 -28.57
C PHE A 16 -4.80 -7.24 -27.54
N LYS A 17 -3.69 -6.67 -28.00
CA LYS A 17 -2.76 -5.84 -27.21
C LYS A 17 -2.91 -4.37 -27.59
N PRO A 18 -3.88 -3.62 -27.05
CA PRO A 18 -4.02 -2.19 -27.36
C PRO A 18 -2.82 -1.34 -26.89
N PHE A 19 -1.87 -1.90 -26.12
CA PHE A 19 -0.66 -1.20 -25.64
C PHE A 19 0.58 -2.11 -25.51
N GLY A 20 0.59 -3.29 -26.15
CA GLY A 20 1.68 -4.27 -26.01
C GLY A 20 1.63 -5.12 -24.72
N MET A 21 0.68 -4.84 -23.83
CA MET A 21 0.40 -5.59 -22.60
C MET A 21 -0.93 -6.35 -22.73
N THR A 22 -1.02 -7.54 -22.11
CA THR A 22 -2.29 -8.28 -22.07
C THR A 22 -3.30 -7.55 -21.17
N LEU A 23 -4.60 -7.78 -21.36
CA LEU A 23 -5.62 -7.25 -20.43
C LEU A 23 -5.34 -7.69 -18.99
N PHE A 24 -4.80 -8.90 -18.79
CA PHE A 24 -4.38 -9.38 -17.48
C PHE A 24 -3.25 -8.55 -16.88
N ASP A 25 -2.20 -8.23 -17.65
CA ASP A 25 -1.10 -7.38 -17.17
C ASP A 25 -1.59 -5.98 -16.80
N LEU A 26 -2.57 -5.45 -17.52
CA LEU A 26 -3.15 -4.14 -17.21
C LEU A 26 -3.93 -4.17 -15.88
N TYR A 27 -4.68 -5.25 -15.64
CA TYR A 27 -5.38 -5.46 -14.37
C TYR A 27 -4.41 -5.71 -13.22
N ASP A 28 -3.38 -6.52 -13.43
CA ASP A 28 -2.34 -6.81 -12.45
C ASP A 28 -1.57 -5.54 -12.08
N PHE A 29 -1.16 -4.75 -13.08
CA PHE A 29 -0.50 -3.47 -12.86
C PHE A 29 -1.40 -2.50 -12.09
N SER A 30 -2.67 -2.37 -12.49
CA SER A 30 -3.62 -1.48 -11.79
C SER A 30 -3.86 -1.91 -10.35
N SER A 31 -3.91 -3.21 -10.07
CA SER A 31 -4.13 -3.73 -8.72
C SER A 31 -2.86 -3.60 -7.85
N SER A 32 -1.75 -4.10 -8.36
CA SER A 32 -0.52 -4.26 -7.59
C SER A 32 0.29 -2.98 -7.44
N ASN A 33 0.31 -2.12 -8.47
CA ASN A 33 1.11 -0.90 -8.46
C ASN A 33 0.31 0.36 -8.09
N ILE A 34 -1.02 0.33 -8.23
CA ILE A 34 -1.86 1.49 -7.92
C ILE A 34 -2.70 1.21 -6.66
N LEU A 35 -3.57 0.20 -6.67
CA LEU A 35 -4.50 -0.03 -5.54
C LEU A 35 -3.77 -0.32 -4.22
N MET A 36 -2.76 -1.19 -4.22
CA MET A 36 -2.02 -1.55 -3.00
C MET A 36 -1.31 -0.34 -2.35
N PRO A 37 -0.48 0.44 -3.07
CA PRO A 37 0.18 1.60 -2.48
C PRO A 37 -0.80 2.70 -2.08
N PHE A 38 -1.87 2.91 -2.87
CA PHE A 38 -2.88 3.92 -2.57
C PHE A 38 -3.69 3.56 -1.31
N GLY A 39 -4.05 2.29 -1.16
CA GLY A 39 -4.67 1.77 0.06
C GLY A 39 -3.75 1.92 1.27
N GLY A 40 -2.47 1.57 1.13
CA GLY A 40 -1.45 1.79 2.15
C GLY A 40 -1.33 3.26 2.55
N LEU A 41 -1.40 4.20 1.60
CA LEU A 41 -1.26 5.63 1.85
C LEU A 41 -2.41 6.15 2.71
N PHE A 42 -3.64 5.76 2.38
CA PHE A 42 -4.81 6.13 3.18
C PHE A 42 -4.76 5.55 4.59
N ILE A 43 -4.35 4.29 4.75
CA ILE A 43 -4.21 3.67 6.06
C ILE A 43 -3.15 4.41 6.89
N CYS A 44 -2.01 4.76 6.29
CA CYS A 44 -0.93 5.46 7.00
C CYS A 44 -1.33 6.90 7.38
N LEU A 45 -2.02 7.62 6.49
CA LEU A 45 -2.58 8.94 6.80
C LEU A 45 -3.59 8.84 7.95
N PHE A 46 -4.50 7.86 7.89
CA PHE A 46 -5.49 7.65 8.95
C PHE A 46 -4.83 7.28 10.28
N ALA A 47 -3.92 6.31 10.30
CA ALA A 47 -3.22 5.87 11.50
C ALA A 47 -2.29 6.95 12.08
N GLY A 48 -1.58 7.69 11.24
CA GLY A 48 -0.62 8.70 11.68
C GLY A 48 -1.26 10.02 12.10
N TRP A 49 -2.37 10.43 11.46
CA TRP A 49 -2.98 11.74 11.68
C TRP A 49 -4.31 11.69 12.43
N ARG A 50 -5.18 10.71 12.16
CA ARG A 50 -6.54 10.66 12.73
C ARG A 50 -6.66 9.79 13.97
N TRP A 51 -5.91 8.69 14.05
CA TRP A 51 -5.90 7.77 15.20
C TRP A 51 -5.31 8.43 16.46
N GLY A 52 -4.23 9.21 16.29
CA GLY A 52 -3.62 9.98 17.37
C GLY A 52 -2.73 9.14 18.30
N ILE A 53 -1.73 9.79 18.90
CA ILE A 53 -0.69 9.12 19.71
C ILE A 53 -1.24 8.48 20.99
N GLY A 54 -2.34 9.01 21.54
CA GLY A 54 -2.95 8.51 22.77
C GLY A 54 -3.49 7.08 22.62
N GLU A 55 -4.24 6.82 21.56
CA GLU A 55 -4.80 5.50 21.28
C GLU A 55 -3.73 4.51 20.82
N VAL A 56 -2.73 4.96 20.04
CA VAL A 56 -1.55 4.14 19.68
C VAL A 56 -0.77 3.74 20.94
N ARG A 57 -0.57 4.67 21.88
CA ARG A 57 0.05 4.38 23.17
C ARG A 57 -0.77 3.38 23.96
N ARG A 58 -2.08 3.54 24.08
CA ARG A 58 -2.94 2.58 24.80
C ARG A 58 -2.85 1.18 24.18
N ALA A 59 -2.90 1.07 22.86
CA ALA A 59 -2.79 -0.21 22.16
C ALA A 59 -1.41 -0.88 22.37
N LEU A 60 -0.31 -0.13 22.29
CA LEU A 60 1.05 -0.67 22.42
C LEU A 60 1.48 -0.92 23.88
N THR A 61 0.90 -0.18 24.82
CA THR A 61 1.24 -0.22 26.25
C THR A 61 0.31 -1.18 27.02
N ASN A 62 -0.64 -1.85 26.34
CA ASN A 62 -1.72 -2.62 26.97
C ASN A 62 -2.43 -1.80 28.07
N ASP A 63 -2.94 -0.62 27.70
CA ASP A 63 -3.60 0.34 28.61
C ASP A 63 -2.73 0.81 29.81
N GLY A 64 -1.41 0.69 29.71
CA GLY A 64 -0.48 1.14 30.76
C GLY A 64 0.26 0.02 31.49
N ALA A 65 -0.05 -1.25 31.20
CA ALA A 65 0.61 -2.39 31.83
C ALA A 65 2.10 -2.51 31.46
N LEU A 66 2.51 -2.02 30.29
CA LEU A 66 3.89 -2.12 29.79
C LEU A 66 4.59 -0.74 29.79
N ARG A 67 5.58 -0.51 30.66
CA ARG A 67 6.35 0.76 30.69
C ARG A 67 7.35 0.86 29.52
N ASN A 68 6.85 1.03 28.30
CA ASN A 68 7.68 1.04 27.07
C ASN A 68 7.48 2.29 26.19
N GLU A 69 7.38 3.45 26.84
CA GLU A 69 7.14 4.76 26.22
C GLU A 69 8.12 5.11 25.08
N ARG A 70 9.39 4.69 25.19
CA ARG A 70 10.38 4.95 24.12
C ARG A 70 10.05 4.22 22.84
N VAL A 71 9.62 2.96 22.93
CA VAL A 71 9.26 2.16 21.75
C VAL A 71 7.98 2.68 21.13
N VAL A 72 7.01 3.12 21.96
CA VAL A 72 5.78 3.75 21.48
C VAL A 72 6.09 5.04 20.70
N HIS A 73 6.92 5.92 21.25
CA HIS A 73 7.32 7.14 20.57
C HIS A 73 8.09 6.89 19.27
N PHE A 74 9.01 5.91 19.28
CA PHE A 74 9.75 5.52 18.08
C PHE A 74 8.81 4.96 17.01
N PHE A 75 7.94 4.02 17.37
CA PHE A 75 6.95 3.43 16.47
C PHE A 75 6.02 4.51 15.89
N PHE A 76 5.54 5.42 16.73
CA PHE A 76 4.69 6.52 16.26
C PHE A 76 5.43 7.44 15.29
N GLY A 77 6.71 7.73 15.53
CA GLY A 77 7.56 8.48 14.60
C GLY A 77 7.71 7.77 13.25
N VAL A 78 7.91 6.45 13.27
CA VAL A 78 7.97 5.61 12.06
C VAL A 78 6.64 5.68 11.31
N VAL A 79 5.52 5.41 11.97
CA VAL A 79 4.19 5.41 11.32
C VAL A 79 3.81 6.78 10.78
N LYS A 80 4.15 7.85 11.48
CA LYS A 80 3.77 9.22 11.09
C LYS A 80 4.65 9.80 9.99
N PHE A 81 5.93 9.47 9.94
CA PHE A 81 6.89 10.07 9.01
C PHE A 81 7.52 9.07 8.05
N LEU A 82 8.07 7.96 8.54
CA LEU A 82 8.79 7.01 7.69
C LEU A 82 7.83 6.24 6.78
N THR A 83 6.72 5.75 7.30
CA THR A 83 5.75 4.96 6.55
C THR A 83 5.10 5.73 5.40
N PRO A 84 4.57 6.97 5.56
CA PRO A 84 4.04 7.71 4.42
C PRO A 84 5.09 8.03 3.37
N VAL A 85 6.35 8.28 3.75
CA VAL A 85 7.45 8.48 2.80
C VAL A 85 7.72 7.20 1.99
N LEU A 86 7.81 6.06 2.65
CA LEU A 86 8.03 4.77 1.96
C LEU A 86 6.86 4.43 1.03
N VAL A 87 5.62 4.60 1.48
CA VAL A 87 4.44 4.34 0.64
C VAL A 87 4.39 5.30 -0.55
N PHE A 88 4.76 6.56 -0.37
CA PHE A 88 4.86 7.52 -1.46
C PHE A 88 5.92 7.11 -2.49
N ILE A 89 7.08 6.62 -2.04
CA ILE A 89 8.14 6.08 -2.92
C ILE A 89 7.63 4.86 -3.70
N VAL A 90 6.94 3.92 -3.04
CA VAL A 90 6.35 2.74 -3.71
C VAL A 90 5.30 3.17 -4.74
N LEU A 91 4.51 4.20 -4.46
CA LEU A 91 3.54 4.74 -5.42
C LEU A 91 4.22 5.39 -6.63
N LEU A 92 5.33 6.11 -6.43
CA LEU A 92 6.15 6.65 -7.54
C LEU A 92 6.82 5.55 -8.37
N ASN A 93 7.24 4.46 -7.73
CA ASN A 93 7.78 3.28 -8.39
C ASN A 93 6.69 2.56 -9.20
N GLY A 94 5.52 2.37 -8.60
CA GLY A 94 4.35 1.77 -9.25
C GLY A 94 3.86 2.57 -10.46
N LEU A 95 3.97 3.90 -10.44
CA LEU A 95 3.68 4.77 -11.60
C LEU A 95 4.76 4.75 -12.69
N GLY A 96 5.88 4.04 -12.47
CA GLY A 96 6.99 3.94 -13.43
C GLY A 96 7.86 5.20 -13.52
N ILE A 97 7.70 6.17 -12.60
CA ILE A 97 8.48 7.41 -12.55
C ILE A 97 9.88 7.15 -11.98
N ILE A 98 10.00 6.20 -11.04
CA ILE A 98 11.28 5.77 -10.45
C ILE A 98 11.40 4.26 -10.59
N LYS A 99 12.35 3.77 -11.40
CA LYS A 99 12.74 2.35 -11.38
C LYS A 99 13.70 2.15 -10.22
N LEU A 100 13.17 1.69 -9.09
CA LEU A 100 13.95 1.18 -7.95
C LEU A 100 14.15 -0.32 -8.12
#